data_AF-A0A943M478-F1
#
_entry.id   AF-A0A943M478-F1
#
_cell.length_a   1.000
_cell.length_b   1.000
_cell.length_c   1.000
_cell.angle_alpha   90.00
_cell.angle_beta   90.00
_cell.angle_gamma   90.00
#
_symmetry.space_group_name_H-M   'P 1'
#
loop_
_entity.id
_entity.type
_entity.pdbx_description
1 polymer ?
#
loop_
_entity_poly.entity_id
_entity_poly.type
_entity_poly.pdbx_seq_one_letter_code
_entity_poly.pdbx_strand_id
1 'polypeptide(L)'
;MHEFVPGMVARAEEVNDNFAEVMNAKDSDNEIVINGRRYQATGIVKSFRIPDFYASGNWYYGSVDISEPYTPPKGYKFNYYILETSGFSILGPGNHDSKTGQYRARIIQVGSSYTGTVSKIGWSLVKAE
;
A
#
# COMPACT_ATOMS: atom_id res chain seq x y z
N MET A 1 -21.28 -3.55 23.35
CA MET A 1 -20.13 -3.39 24.28
C MET A 1 -20.60 -3.21 25.71
N HIS A 2 -20.33 -4.20 26.57
CA HIS A 2 -20.53 -4.10 28.01
C HIS A 2 -19.42 -3.28 28.67
N GLU A 3 -19.79 -2.37 29.56
CA GLU A 3 -18.85 -1.61 30.38
C GLU A 3 -18.51 -2.42 31.64
N PHE A 4 -17.22 -2.62 31.88
CA PHE A 4 -16.72 -3.28 33.07
C PHE A 4 -16.03 -2.26 33.97
N VAL A 5 -16.41 -2.23 35.25
CA VAL A 5 -15.74 -1.44 36.29
C VAL A 5 -14.79 -2.32 37.11
N PRO A 6 -13.68 -1.76 37.65
CA PRO A 6 -12.74 -2.52 38.46
C PRO A 6 -13.43 -3.24 39.62
N GLY A 7 -13.23 -4.56 39.73
CA GLY A 7 -13.83 -5.41 40.77
C GLY A 7 -15.15 -6.09 40.37
N MET A 8 -15.70 -5.81 39.18
CA MET A 8 -16.88 -6.51 38.67
C MET A 8 -16.52 -7.92 38.19
N VAL A 9 -17.31 -8.92 38.59
CA VAL A 9 -17.19 -10.29 38.06
C VAL A 9 -17.87 -10.32 36.70
N ALA A 10 -17.06 -10.34 35.64
CA ALA A 10 -17.55 -10.52 34.28
C ALA A 10 -17.74 -12.01 33.98
N ARG A 11 -18.83 -12.37 33.28
CA ARG A 11 -18.98 -13.74 32.77
C ARG A 11 -18.06 -13.93 31.57
N ALA A 12 -17.52 -15.14 31.42
CA ALA A 12 -16.63 -15.45 30.30
C ALA A 12 -17.27 -15.16 28.94
N GLU A 13 -18.59 -15.36 28.83
CA GLU A 13 -19.40 -15.06 27.64
C GLU A 13 -19.44 -13.55 27.34
N GLU A 14 -19.65 -12.69 28.34
CA GLU A 14 -19.71 -11.22 28.17
C GLU A 14 -18.35 -10.63 27.76
N VAL A 15 -17.26 -11.21 28.28
CA VAL A 15 -15.90 -10.85 27.85
C VAL A 15 -15.68 -11.30 26.41
N ASN A 16 -16.06 -12.53 26.09
CA ASN A 16 -15.90 -13.09 24.74
C ASN A 16 -16.73 -12.34 23.70
N ASP A 17 -17.94 -11.89 24.04
CA ASP A 17 -18.82 -11.10 23.17
C ASP A 17 -18.25 -9.70 22.92
N ASN A 18 -17.67 -9.06 23.93
CA ASN A 18 -16.94 -7.81 23.74
C ASN A 18 -15.68 -8.00 22.88
N PHE A 19 -14.94 -9.10 23.04
CA PHE A 19 -13.80 -9.43 22.18
C PHE A 19 -14.25 -9.72 20.74
N ALA A 20 -15.33 -10.48 20.56
CA ALA A 20 -15.89 -10.80 19.26
C ALA A 20 -16.46 -9.54 18.58
N GLU A 21 -17.11 -8.63 19.31
CA GLU A 21 -17.50 -7.31 18.79
C GLU A 21 -16.28 -6.46 18.45
N VAL A 22 -15.20 -6.45 19.23
CA VAL A 22 -13.97 -5.70 18.89
C VAL A 22 -13.28 -6.28 17.64
N MET A 23 -13.33 -7.60 17.47
CA MET A 23 -12.86 -8.29 16.26
C MET A 23 -13.79 -8.01 15.07
N ASN A 24 -15.11 -8.08 15.25
CA ASN A 24 -16.10 -7.91 14.18
C ASN A 24 -16.42 -6.45 13.83
N ALA A 25 -16.22 -5.48 14.73
CA ALA A 25 -16.71 -4.11 14.54
C ALA A 25 -15.94 -3.30 13.50
N LYS A 26 -14.77 -3.74 13.05
CA LYS A 26 -13.97 -3.06 12.03
C LYS A 26 -12.96 -3.99 11.39
N ASP A 27 -13.37 -5.16 10.94
CA ASP A 27 -12.75 -5.74 9.76
C ASP A 27 -13.25 -4.92 8.56
N SER A 28 -12.73 -3.71 8.41
CA SER A 28 -12.56 -3.22 7.06
C SER A 28 -11.52 -4.17 6.47
N ASP A 29 -11.89 -5.00 5.49
CA ASP A 29 -11.09 -6.07 4.86
C ASP A 29 -9.69 -5.65 4.35
N ASN A 30 -9.31 -4.41 4.58
CA ASN A 30 -8.11 -3.73 4.13
C ASN A 30 -7.28 -3.11 5.27
N GLU A 31 -7.42 -3.57 6.51
CA GLU A 31 -6.57 -3.15 7.63
C GLU A 31 -5.80 -4.34 8.24
N ILE A 32 -4.54 -4.11 8.62
CA ILE A 32 -3.72 -5.05 9.40
C ILE A 32 -3.27 -4.40 10.70
N VAL A 33 -3.20 -5.20 11.77
CA VAL A 33 -2.73 -4.76 13.08
C VAL A 33 -1.25 -5.10 13.25
N ILE A 34 -0.41 -4.08 13.44
CA ILE A 34 1.03 -4.23 13.68
C ILE A 34 1.38 -3.50 14.98
N ASN A 35 1.91 -4.21 15.97
CA ASN A 35 2.25 -3.68 17.30
C ASN A 35 1.10 -2.90 17.97
N GLY A 36 -0.13 -3.43 17.87
CA GLY A 36 -1.32 -2.82 18.47
C GLY A 36 -1.88 -1.60 17.74
N ARG A 37 -1.29 -1.18 16.62
CA ARG A 37 -1.80 -0.11 15.76
C ARG A 37 -2.33 -0.67 14.45
N ARG A 38 -3.47 -0.13 13.98
CA ARG A 38 -4.09 -0.47 12.69
C ARG A 38 -3.43 0.30 11.55
N TYR A 39 -3.15 -0.39 10.46
CA TYR A 39 -2.58 0.16 9.24
C TYR A 39 -3.39 -0.33 8.05
N GLN A 40 -3.62 0.54 7.08
CA GLN A 40 -4.27 0.14 5.84
C GLN A 40 -3.34 -0.79 5.04
N ALA A 41 -3.81 -1.98 4.67
CA ALA A 41 -3.02 -3.05 4.07
C ALA A 41 -2.76 -2.82 2.57
N THR A 42 -3.74 -2.28 1.85
CA THR A 42 -3.67 -2.03 0.41
C THR A 42 -4.37 -0.74 0.02
N GLY A 43 -4.10 -0.23 -1.17
CA GLY A 43 -4.85 0.91 -1.69
C GLY A 43 -4.40 1.34 -3.07
N ILE A 44 -4.95 2.47 -3.49
CA ILE A 44 -4.60 3.13 -4.76
C ILE A 44 -3.68 4.31 -4.45
N VAL A 45 -2.65 4.49 -5.26
CA VAL A 45 -1.77 5.65 -5.19
C VAL A 45 -2.56 6.90 -5.58
N LYS A 46 -2.58 7.90 -4.70
CA LYS A 46 -3.34 9.15 -4.92
C LYS A 46 -2.78 9.99 -6.08
N SER A 47 -1.46 10.02 -6.22
CA SER A 47 -0.76 10.75 -7.27
C SER A 47 0.57 10.08 -7.56
N PHE A 48 0.88 9.93 -8.84
CA PHE A 48 2.19 9.52 -9.30
C PHE A 48 2.56 10.34 -10.53
N ARG A 49 3.85 10.42 -10.83
CA ARG A 49 4.36 11.10 -12.03
C ARG A 49 5.36 10.23 -12.74
N ILE A 50 5.19 10.07 -14.05
CA ILE A 50 6.18 9.49 -14.94
C ILE A 50 6.83 10.67 -15.68
N PRO A 51 8.06 11.10 -15.31
CA PRO A 51 8.66 12.31 -15.87
C PRO A 51 9.00 12.14 -17.35
N ASP A 52 9.84 11.16 -17.71
CA ASP A 52 10.24 10.89 -19.09
C ASP A 52 10.65 9.43 -19.27
N PHE A 53 10.58 8.96 -20.52
CA PHE A 53 11.08 7.65 -20.95
C PHE A 53 12.33 7.79 -21.82
N TYR A 54 13.28 6.89 -21.61
CA TYR A 54 14.37 6.59 -22.53
C TYR A 54 13.95 5.44 -23.45
N ALA A 55 14.20 5.58 -24.76
CA ALA A 55 13.81 4.58 -25.76
C ALA A 55 15.01 3.73 -26.23
N SER A 56 14.79 2.42 -26.36
CA SER A 56 15.67 1.48 -27.07
C SER A 56 14.82 0.52 -27.90
N GLY A 57 14.76 0.74 -29.21
CA GLY A 57 13.81 0.05 -30.09
C GLY A 57 12.36 0.30 -29.65
N ASN A 58 11.59 -0.78 -29.47
CA ASN A 58 10.20 -0.71 -28.99
C ASN A 58 10.08 -0.74 -27.46
N TRP A 59 11.20 -0.61 -26.74
CA TRP A 59 11.24 -0.62 -25.28
C TRP A 59 11.48 0.78 -24.74
N TYR A 60 10.66 1.18 -23.78
CA TYR A 60 10.70 2.50 -23.16
C TYR A 60 10.94 2.33 -21.66
N TYR A 61 12.09 2.79 -21.19
CA TYR A 61 12.56 2.66 -19.80
C TYR A 61 12.45 4.01 -19.10
N GLY A 62 11.84 4.04 -17.93
CA GLY A 62 11.63 5.27 -17.19
C GLY A 62 11.64 5.03 -15.69
N SER A 63 11.30 6.10 -14.99
CA SER A 63 11.00 6.03 -13.57
C SER A 63 9.59 6.53 -13.31
N VAL A 64 9.01 6.14 -12.20
CA VAL A 64 7.77 6.72 -11.69
C VAL A 64 8.01 7.16 -10.26
N ASP A 65 7.68 8.41 -10.01
CA ASP A 65 7.71 9.01 -8.68
C ASP A 65 6.37 8.75 -8.02
N ILE A 66 6.40 8.01 -6.91
CA ILE A 66 5.22 7.59 -6.15
C ILE A 66 5.35 8.14 -4.73
N SER A 67 4.34 8.86 -4.27
CA SER A 67 4.25 9.29 -2.88
C SER A 67 3.77 8.13 -2.00
N GLU A 68 4.45 7.92 -0.87
CA GLU A 68 4.01 6.90 0.08
C GLU A 68 2.63 7.25 0.68
N PRO A 69 1.76 6.25 0.89
CA PRO A 69 0.44 6.48 1.49
C PRO A 69 0.52 7.01 2.92
N TYR A 70 1.49 6.52 3.69
CA TYR A 70 1.79 6.87 5.08
C TYR A 70 3.18 6.32 5.44
N THR A 71 3.76 6.71 6.59
CA THR A 71 5.05 6.15 7.03
C THR A 71 4.90 4.67 7.42
N PRO A 72 5.61 3.73 6.76
CA PRO A 72 5.44 2.32 7.05
C PRO A 72 5.92 1.97 8.47
N PRO A 73 5.26 1.02 9.17
CA PRO A 73 5.76 0.53 10.44
C PRO A 73 7.14 -0.13 10.28
N LYS A 74 7.93 -0.16 11.36
CA LYS A 74 9.27 -0.76 11.36
C LYS A 74 9.22 -2.21 10.87
N GLY A 75 10.07 -2.54 9.90
CA GLY A 75 10.14 -3.88 9.30
C GLY A 75 9.11 -4.13 8.19
N TYR A 76 8.41 -3.09 7.72
CA TYR A 76 7.50 -3.15 6.60
C TYR A 76 7.90 -2.15 5.51
N LYS A 77 7.47 -2.42 4.28
CA LYS A 77 7.66 -1.58 3.10
C LYS A 77 6.41 -1.62 2.23
N PHE A 78 6.26 -0.64 1.34
CA PHE A 78 5.22 -0.71 0.31
C PHE A 78 5.73 -1.46 -0.92
N ASN A 79 4.92 -2.38 -1.41
CA ASN A 79 5.06 -2.97 -2.74
C ASN A 79 4.05 -2.32 -3.69
N TYR A 80 4.53 -1.81 -4.82
CA TYR A 80 3.73 -1.10 -5.81
C TYR A 80 3.51 -1.97 -7.05
N TYR A 81 2.34 -1.84 -7.66
CA TYR A 81 1.97 -2.60 -8.85
C TYR A 81 1.03 -1.80 -9.75
N ILE A 82 1.01 -2.12 -11.04
CA ILE A 82 0.12 -1.48 -12.01
C ILE A 82 -1.27 -2.09 -11.86
N LEU A 83 -2.27 -1.26 -11.62
CA LEU A 83 -3.67 -1.65 -11.55
C LEU A 83 -4.37 -1.49 -12.90
N GLU A 84 -4.03 -0.45 -13.65
CA GLU A 84 -4.68 -0.12 -14.92
C GLU A 84 -3.67 0.49 -15.89
N THR A 85 -3.65 -0.05 -17.11
CA THR A 85 -2.77 0.38 -18.20
C THR A 85 -3.42 0.12 -19.55
N SER A 86 -3.25 1.02 -20.52
CA SER A 86 -3.76 0.87 -21.89
C SER A 86 -2.77 0.15 -22.83
N GLY A 87 -1.63 -0.30 -22.29
CA GLY A 87 -0.57 -1.01 -23.01
C GLY A 87 0.21 -1.92 -22.09
N PHE A 88 1.25 -2.57 -22.63
CA PHE A 88 2.10 -3.46 -21.84
C PHE A 88 3.12 -2.64 -21.05
N SER A 89 2.94 -2.62 -19.73
CA SER A 89 3.75 -1.86 -18.79
C SER A 89 4.13 -2.73 -17.59
N ILE A 90 5.38 -2.64 -17.14
CA ILE A 90 5.88 -3.35 -15.96
C ILE A 90 6.45 -2.32 -14.99
N LEU A 91 6.05 -2.43 -13.73
CA LEU A 91 6.64 -1.69 -12.62
C LEU A 91 7.63 -2.58 -11.89
N GLY A 92 8.87 -2.13 -11.77
CA GLY A 92 9.94 -2.80 -11.05
C GLY A 92 10.28 -2.10 -9.74
N PRO A 93 11.13 -2.73 -8.91
CA PRO A 93 11.59 -2.14 -7.67
C PRO A 93 12.35 -0.82 -7.92
N GLY A 94 12.32 0.02 -6.91
CA GLY A 94 12.85 1.38 -6.92
C GLY A 94 13.68 1.73 -5.69
N ASN A 95 14.13 2.97 -5.68
CA ASN A 95 14.80 3.56 -4.53
C ASN A 95 13.79 4.34 -3.69
N HIS A 96 13.90 4.19 -2.37
CA HIS A 96 13.16 5.00 -1.41
C HIS A 96 14.03 6.16 -0.93
N ASP A 97 13.49 7.37 -0.98
CA ASP A 97 14.09 8.54 -0.32
C ASP A 97 13.35 8.81 0.99
N SER A 98 13.99 8.43 2.10
CA SER A 98 13.45 8.58 3.45
C SER A 98 13.30 10.03 3.91
N LYS A 99 13.94 11.00 3.24
CA LYS A 99 13.79 12.43 3.57
C LYS A 99 12.55 13.04 2.94
N THR A 100 12.21 12.62 1.73
CA THR A 100 11.07 13.18 0.97
C THR A 100 9.83 12.29 1.02
N GLY A 101 9.94 11.05 1.51
CA GLY A 101 8.86 10.06 1.51
C GLY A 101 8.46 9.66 0.08
N GLN A 102 9.38 9.82 -0.87
CA GLN A 102 9.15 9.46 -2.27
C GLN A 102 9.77 8.10 -2.57
N TYR A 103 9.01 7.28 -3.30
CA TYR A 103 9.48 6.04 -3.88
C TYR A 103 9.64 6.22 -5.38
N ARG A 104 10.86 6.07 -5.88
CA ARG A 104 11.18 6.14 -7.31
C ARG A 104 11.31 4.75 -7.87
N ALA A 105 10.19 4.21 -8.37
CA ALA A 105 10.15 2.89 -9.02
C ALA A 105 10.64 2.97 -10.47
N ARG A 106 11.13 1.84 -11.00
CA ARG A 106 11.46 1.72 -12.43
C ARG A 106 10.22 1.29 -13.20
N ILE A 107 10.00 1.84 -14.38
CA ILE A 107 8.91 1.45 -15.26
C ILE A 107 9.44 1.10 -16.65
N ILE A 108 8.89 0.05 -17.24
CA ILE A 108 9.16 -0.35 -18.62
C ILE A 108 7.82 -0.38 -19.36
N GLN A 109 7.76 0.26 -20.52
CA GLN A 109 6.63 0.16 -21.45
C GLN A 109 7.10 -0.42 -22.79
N VAL A 110 6.23 -1.18 -23.44
CA VAL A 110 6.50 -1.75 -24.77
C VAL A 110 5.57 -1.11 -25.80
N GLY A 111 6.14 -0.65 -26.91
CA GLY A 111 5.40 -0.10 -28.06
C GLY A 111 4.89 1.34 -27.92
N SER A 112 5.04 1.97 -26.75
CA SER A 112 4.69 3.38 -26.55
C SER A 112 5.48 4.05 -25.42
N SER A 113 5.91 5.30 -25.65
CA SER A 113 6.46 6.21 -24.65
C SER A 113 5.41 7.11 -23.99
N TYR A 114 4.13 6.94 -24.33
CA TYR A 114 3.06 7.78 -23.78
C TYR A 114 2.98 7.60 -22.26
N THR A 115 3.24 8.68 -21.51
CA THR A 115 3.28 8.67 -20.04
C THR A 115 1.90 8.47 -19.40
N GLY A 116 0.81 8.67 -20.15
CA GLY A 116 -0.55 8.35 -19.72
C GLY A 116 -0.97 6.88 -19.95
N THR A 117 -0.05 6.01 -20.39
CA THR A 117 -0.36 4.59 -20.63
C THR A 117 -0.72 3.88 -19.34
N VAL A 118 -0.05 4.19 -18.23
CA VAL A 118 -0.44 3.73 -16.88
C VAL A 118 -1.39 4.75 -16.28
N SER A 119 -2.62 4.34 -16.00
CA SER A 119 -3.66 5.21 -15.42
C SER A 119 -3.85 4.99 -13.92
N LYS A 120 -3.55 3.79 -13.39
CA LYS A 120 -3.65 3.50 -11.95
C LYS A 120 -2.51 2.64 -11.44
N ILE A 121 -1.97 3.01 -10.28
CA ILE A 121 -0.99 2.24 -9.51
C ILE A 121 -1.61 1.88 -8.15
N GLY A 122 -1.51 0.61 -7.79
CA GLY A 122 -1.88 0.08 -6.49
C GLY A 122 -0.66 -0.06 -5.59
N TRP A 123 -0.91 -0.19 -4.29
CA TRP A 123 0.10 -0.48 -3.30
C TRP A 123 -0.41 -1.51 -2.28
N SER A 124 0.53 -2.22 -1.68
CA SER A 124 0.29 -3.16 -0.58
C SER A 124 1.40 -3.01 0.45
N LEU A 125 1.05 -3.03 1.74
CA LEU A 125 1.99 -3.05 2.84
C LEU A 125 2.47 -4.48 3.06
N VAL A 126 3.78 -4.71 2.94
CA VAL A 126 4.39 -6.04 3.06
C VAL A 126 5.54 -6.01 4.05
N LYS A 127 5.84 -7.17 4.65
CA LYS A 127 7.02 -7.31 5.53
C LYS A 127 8.29 -7.14 4.69
N ALA A 128 9.23 -6.34 5.18
CA ALA A 128 10.56 -6.23 4.57
C ALA A 128 11.36 -7.50 4.90
N GLU A 129 11.94 -8.11 3.87
CA GLU A 129 12.91 -9.22 4.00
C GLU A 129 14.22 -8.74 4.62
#